data_AF-A0A6N3CJ52-F1
#
_entry.id   AF-A0A6N3CJ52-F1
#
_cell.length_a   1.000
_cell.length_b   1.000
_cell.length_c   1.000
_cell.angle_alpha   90.00
_cell.angle_beta   90.00
_cell.angle_gamma   90.00
#
_symmetry.space_group_name_H-M   'P 1'
#
loop_
_entity.id
_entity.type
_entity.pdbx_description
1 polymer ?
#
loop_
_entity_poly.entity_id
_entity_poly.type
_entity_poly.pdbx_seq_one_letter_code
_entity_poly.pdbx_strand_id
1 'polypeptide(L)' 'MPNTAGMEAVALLARLEGIMLDPVYTGKAIAGLNDGVKTTRFTGSGPVMFVHTGGAPALFAYYPRV' A
#
# COMPACT_ATOMS: atom_id res chain seq x y z
N MET A 1 -5.69 12.17 4.98
CA MET A 1 -5.23 11.50 6.22
C MET A 1 -4.95 10.02 5.93
N PRO A 2 -4.07 9.37 6.73
CA PRO A 2 -3.91 7.91 6.71
C PRO A 2 -5.23 7.20 7.07
N ASN A 3 -5.38 5.93 6.65
CA ASN A 3 -6.52 5.08 7.00
C ASN A 3 -6.03 3.66 7.32
N THR A 4 -6.85 2.88 8.04
CA THR A 4 -6.46 1.54 8.52
C THR A 4 -5.98 0.63 7.40
N ALA A 5 -6.73 0.52 6.30
CA ALA A 5 -6.36 -0.33 5.17
C ALA A 5 -5.03 0.07 4.53
N GLY A 6 -4.77 1.37 4.37
CA GLY A 6 -3.50 1.87 3.85
C GLY A 6 -2.33 1.59 4.80
N MET A 7 -2.55 1.67 6.11
CA MET A 7 -1.54 1.36 7.12
C MET A 7 -1.22 -0.14 7.19
N GLU A 8 -2.23 -0.99 7.09
CA GLU A 8 -2.05 -2.44 6.99
C GLU A 8 -1.24 -2.80 5.74
N ALA A 9 -1.49 -2.12 4.61
CA ALA A 9 -0.71 -2.30 3.38
C ALA A 9 0.75 -1.87 3.53
N VAL A 10 1.03 -0.76 4.22
CA VAL A 10 2.41 -0.34 4.56
C VAL A 10 3.11 -1.44 5.36
N ALA A 11 2.47 -1.94 6.42
CA ALA A 11 3.04 -2.99 7.27
C ALA A 11 3.22 -4.31 6.50
N LEU A 12 2.27 -4.68 5.64
CA LEU A 12 2.30 -5.89 4.85
C LEU A 12 3.52 -5.93 3.91
N LEU A 13 3.70 -4.89 3.09
CA LEU A 13 4.81 -4.85 2.13
C LEU A 13 6.18 -4.72 2.81
N ALA A 14 6.25 -3.95 3.89
CA ALA A 14 7.49 -3.86 4.67
C ALA A 14 7.89 -5.23 5.26
N ARG A 15 6.91 -6.04 5.72
CA ARG A 15 7.17 -7.36 6.33
C ARG A 15 7.47 -8.45 5.33
N LEU A 16 6.77 -8.47 4.19
CA LEU A 16 6.90 -9.55 3.21
C LEU A 16 8.00 -9.29 2.19
N GLU A 17 8.16 -8.05 1.76
CA GLU A 17 9.01 -7.70 0.61
C GLU A 17 10.12 -6.68 0.96
N GLY A 18 10.14 -6.14 2.18
CA GLY A 18 11.07 -5.07 2.56
C GLY A 18 10.84 -3.75 1.81
N ILE A 19 9.67 -3.55 1.21
CA ILE A 19 9.33 -2.35 0.44
C ILE A 19 8.60 -1.35 1.33
N MET A 20 9.15 -0.14 1.43
CA MET A 20 8.60 0.93 2.26
C MET A 20 7.63 1.81 1.48
N LEU A 21 6.33 1.67 1.79
CA LEU A 21 5.27 2.55 1.28
C LEU A 21 5.07 3.76 2.20
N ASP A 22 4.31 4.74 1.72
CA ASP A 22 3.94 5.94 2.46
C ASP A 22 2.45 5.92 2.89
N PRO A 23 2.09 6.61 3.99
CA PRO A 23 0.72 6.59 4.55
C PRO A 23 -0.28 7.52 3.82
N VAL A 24 0.19 8.32 2.85
CA VAL A 24 -0.59 9.33 2.12
C VAL A 24 -1.08 8.80 0.76
N TYR A 25 -0.21 8.15 -0.01
CA TYR A 25 -0.42 7.69 -1.38
C TYR A 25 -0.23 6.18 -1.54
N THR A 26 1.00 5.68 -1.45
CA THR A 26 1.34 4.33 -1.92
C THR A 26 0.77 3.23 -1.04
N GLY A 27 0.61 3.45 0.27
CA GLY A 27 -0.12 2.55 1.16
C GLY A 27 -1.58 2.36 0.73
N LYS A 28 -2.26 3.45 0.34
CA LYS A 28 -3.65 3.38 -0.15
C LYS A 28 -3.75 2.71 -1.50
N ALA A 29 -2.79 2.95 -2.38
CA ALA A 29 -2.76 2.32 -3.69
C ALA A 29 -2.62 0.79 -3.58
N ILE A 30 -1.75 0.30 -2.70
CA ILE A 30 -1.62 -1.15 -2.43
C ILE A 30 -2.85 -1.70 -1.72
N ALA A 31 -3.45 -0.96 -0.77
CA ALA A 31 -4.69 -1.38 -0.14
C ALA A 31 -5.81 -1.57 -1.18
N GLY A 32 -5.94 -0.64 -2.12
CA GLY A 32 -6.89 -0.75 -3.23
C GLY A 32 -6.57 -1.88 -4.20
N LEU A 33 -5.28 -2.12 -4.51
CA LEU A 33 -4.86 -3.26 -5.34
C LEU A 33 -5.23 -4.58 -4.66
N ASN A 34 -4.93 -4.74 -3.37
CA ASN A 34 -5.24 -5.95 -2.61
C ASN A 34 -6.75 -6.20 -2.52
N ASP A 35 -7.54 -5.15 -2.24
CA ASP A 35 -9.01 -5.22 -2.29
C ASP A 35 -9.49 -5.63 -3.69
N GLY A 36 -8.94 -5.04 -4.74
CA GLY A 36 -9.29 -5.35 -6.12
C GLY A 36 -9.01 -6.80 -6.51
N VAL A 37 -7.92 -7.40 -6.02
CA VAL A 37 -7.62 -8.83 -6.22
C VAL A 37 -8.62 -9.69 -5.44
N LYS A 38 -8.87 -9.39 -4.16
CA LYS A 38 -9.79 -10.16 -3.30
C LYS A 38 -11.24 -10.13 -3.77
N THR A 39 -11.65 -9.02 -4.38
CA THR A 39 -13.03 -8.79 -4.85
C THR A 39 -13.21 -9.00 -6.34
N THR A 40 -12.21 -9.57 -7.04
CA THR A 40 -12.26 -9.88 -8.47
C THR A 40 -12.61 -8.65 -9.33
N ARG A 41 -12.04 -7.48 -9.00
CA ARG A 41 -12.24 -6.24 -9.79
C ARG A 41 -11.40 -6.17 -11.06
N PHE A 42 -10.36 -7.01 -11.17
CA PHE A 42 -9.56 -7.13 -12.38
C PHE A 42 -10.17 -8.19 -13.31
N THR A 43 -10.11 -7.94 -14.60
CA THR A 43 -10.60 -8.90 -15.61
C THR A 43 -9.58 -10.02 -15.80
N GLY A 44 -9.98 -11.26 -15.54
CA GLY A 44 -9.13 -12.43 -15.68
C GLY A 44 -8.09 -12.58 -14.56
N SER A 45 -7.11 -13.46 -14.78
CA SER A 45 -6.05 -13.83 -13.82
C SER A 45 -4.65 -13.41 -14.28
N GLY A 46 -4.57 -12.38 -15.11
CA GLY A 46 -3.30 -11.88 -15.65
C GLY A 46 -2.43 -11.17 -14.60
N PRO A 47 -1.15 -10.92 -14.92
CA PRO A 47 -0.24 -10.20 -14.03
C PRO A 47 -0.67 -8.76 -13.82
N VAL A 48 -0.42 -8.22 -12.61
CA VAL A 48 -0.66 -6.82 -12.24
C VAL A 48 0.68 -6.15 -11.93
N MET A 49 0.95 -5.01 -12.56
CA MET A 49 2.14 -4.20 -12.28
C MET A 49 1.78 -3.03 -11.35
N PHE A 50 2.39 -3.00 -10.18
CA PHE A 50 2.28 -1.86 -9.26
C PHE A 50 3.39 -0.84 -9.54
N VAL A 51 3.02 0.43 -9.75
CA VAL A 51 3.99 1.53 -9.90
C VAL A 51 4.23 2.16 -8.53
N HIS A 52 5.38 1.86 -7.93
CA HIS A 52 5.76 2.43 -6.64
C HIS A 52 6.26 3.87 -6.80
N THR A 53 5.37 4.85 -6.54
CA THR A 53 5.65 6.29 -6.73
C THR A 53 6.47 6.93 -5.60
N GLY A 54 7.05 6.16 -4.69
CA GLY A 54 7.85 6.65 -3.57
C GLY A 54 7.04 7.11 -2.36
N GLY A 55 7.46 8.22 -1.72
CA GLY A 55 6.79 8.82 -0.56
C GLY A 55 7.28 8.36 0.82
N ALA A 56 8.13 7.33 0.90
CA ALA A 56 8.58 6.72 2.17
C ALA A 56 9.06 7.71 3.26
N PRO A 57 9.75 8.84 2.96
CA PRO A 57 10.13 9.81 4.00
C PRO A 57 8.95 10.35 4.83
N ALA A 58 7.73 10.33 4.31
CA ALA A 58 6.54 10.75 5.05
C ALA A 58 6.26 9.88 6.29
N LEU A 59 6.73 8.64 6.34
CA LEU A 59 6.59 7.77 7.53
C LEU A 59 7.12 8.43 8.80
N PHE A 60 8.24 9.15 8.69
CA PHE A 60 8.86 9.83 9.82
C PHE A 60 8.10 11.10 10.25
N ALA A 61 7.35 11.72 9.34
CA ALA A 61 6.52 12.87 9.64
C ALA A 61 5.17 12.48 10.28
N TYR A 62 4.67 11.28 10.00
CA TYR A 62 3.40 10.79 10.53
C TYR A 62 3.56 9.97 11.84
N TYR A 63 4.79 9.61 12.22
CA TYR A 63 5.10 9.01 13.53
C TYR A 63 4.67 9.94 14.69
N PRO A 64 4.14 9.42 15.82
CA PRO A 64 3.92 8.01 16.18
C PRO A 64 2.56 7.45 15.75
N ARG A 65 1.80 8.18 14.92
CA ARG A 65 0.45 7.77 14.49
C ARG A 65 0.48 6.87 13.23
N VAL A 66 1.67 6.35 12.90
CA VAL A 66 1.96 5.32 11.90
C VAL A 66 2.24 4.03 12.64
#